data_AF-C3XRB3-F1
#
_entry.id   AF-C3XRB3-F1
#
_cell.length_a   1.000
_cell.length_b   1.000
_cell.length_c   1.000
_cell.angle_alpha   90.00
_cell.angle_beta   90.00
_cell.angle_gamma   90.00
#
_symmetry.space_group_name_H-M   'P 1'
#
loop_
_entity.id
_entity.type
_entity.pdbx_description
1 polymer ?
#
loop_
_entity_poly.entity_id
_entity_poly.type
_entity_poly.pdbx_seq_one_letter_code
_entity_poly.pdbx_strand_id
1 'polypeptide(L)'
;MPNREKGCYFSMDVYTYDEGTLQQLSPAEIKEQLRIICETADAQDSNGLANSLASITSQHRTVWAKQRQVLLESEQNAESLEIIETAITVISLDTVSPQDLSEQAKLVMMGDGTNRWYDKSMTIVVFPNGKAGATVEHSFMDATIFSRAWEYVLSHEQYKNGQVPPEQCAWWRKLAPPKQLQWNLNGFAAALEGAKTHIQKTSMDREDVTPEEKVSLLKKAIQYQTDYKVAAVNGRGVDRHLLGLYLAAQDMGYPLPQFFNTKAWKMRDKLSTSQAPAKFTREWKLQTCTVGYGFGPSHMEGYSVSYMVIGEDLVNFHICTRKHCTATMSEKMGAAIKQAMTDMKALMEGK
;
A
#
# COMPACT_ATOMS: atom_id res chain seq x y z
N MET A 1 -3.45 -26.47 -8.16
CA MET A 1 -4.81 -26.74 -7.64
C MET A 1 -5.74 -25.66 -8.21
N PRO A 2 -7.06 -25.89 -8.35
CA PRO A 2 -7.96 -24.84 -8.82
C PRO A 2 -7.98 -23.67 -7.84
N ASN A 3 -7.94 -22.44 -8.36
CA ASN A 3 -8.13 -21.25 -7.52
C ASN A 3 -9.56 -21.26 -6.98
N ARG A 4 -9.70 -21.42 -5.66
CA ARG A 4 -10.94 -21.10 -4.94
C ARG A 4 -10.79 -19.72 -4.33
N GLU A 5 -11.74 -18.85 -4.61
CA GLU A 5 -11.88 -17.57 -3.91
C GLU A 5 -12.34 -17.86 -2.48
N LYS A 6 -11.54 -17.45 -1.48
CA LYS A 6 -11.75 -17.75 -0.06
C LYS A 6 -11.86 -16.46 0.76
N GLY A 7 -12.73 -15.55 0.34
CA GLY A 7 -13.03 -14.29 1.06
C GLY A 7 -13.81 -14.49 2.36
N CYS A 8 -13.57 -15.59 3.08
CA CYS A 8 -14.17 -15.87 4.38
C CYS A 8 -13.41 -15.14 5.49
N TYR A 9 -14.12 -14.32 6.26
CA TYR A 9 -13.54 -13.57 7.37
C TYR A 9 -13.65 -14.36 8.68
N PHE A 10 -12.59 -14.33 9.49
CA PHE A 10 -12.49 -14.97 10.80
C PHE A 10 -11.92 -13.98 11.81
N SER A 11 -12.40 -14.04 13.05
CA SER A 11 -11.78 -13.39 14.20
C SER A 11 -11.01 -14.40 15.07
N MET A 12 -9.85 -13.97 15.56
CA MET A 12 -8.90 -14.77 16.30
C MET A 12 -8.25 -13.88 17.36
N ASP A 13 -8.43 -14.23 18.63
CA ASP A 13 -7.77 -13.53 19.72
C ASP A 13 -6.25 -13.80 19.70
N VAL A 14 -5.45 -12.77 19.93
CA VAL A 14 -3.97 -12.87 20.08
C VAL A 14 -3.50 -12.66 21.52
N TYR A 15 -4.45 -12.45 22.43
CA TYR A 15 -4.27 -12.46 23.88
C TYR A 15 -5.36 -13.34 24.51
N THR A 16 -5.05 -13.95 25.64
CA THR A 16 -6.03 -14.73 26.43
C THR A 16 -5.81 -14.52 27.92
N TYR A 17 -6.85 -14.73 28.72
CA TYR A 17 -6.73 -14.74 30.18
C TYR A 17 -6.34 -16.14 30.65
N ASP A 18 -5.20 -16.22 31.32
CA ASP A 18 -4.60 -17.45 31.83
C ASP A 18 -4.24 -17.24 33.30
N GLU A 19 -4.80 -18.08 34.18
CA GLU A 19 -4.84 -17.89 35.64
C GLU A 19 -5.25 -16.46 36.09
N GLY A 20 -6.12 -15.81 35.32
CA GLY A 20 -6.58 -14.43 35.56
C GLY A 20 -5.63 -13.33 35.07
N THR A 21 -4.48 -13.68 34.51
CA THR A 21 -3.52 -12.75 33.90
C THR A 21 -3.73 -12.69 32.38
N LEU A 22 -3.79 -11.49 31.81
CA LEU A 22 -3.82 -11.32 30.36
C LEU A 22 -2.43 -11.63 29.78
N GLN A 23 -2.34 -12.65 28.94
CA GLN A 23 -1.10 -13.08 28.29
C GLN A 23 -1.25 -13.08 26.77
N GLN A 24 -0.15 -12.82 26.05
CA GLN A 24 -0.09 -12.98 24.60
C GLN A 24 -0.09 -14.47 24.21
N LEU A 25 -0.68 -14.81 23.07
CA LEU A 25 -0.50 -16.14 22.47
C LEU A 25 0.93 -16.32 21.95
N SER A 26 1.46 -17.52 22.14
CA SER A 26 2.75 -17.94 21.59
C SER A 26 2.67 -18.17 20.06
N PRO A 27 3.81 -18.17 19.34
CA PRO A 27 3.82 -18.43 17.90
C PRO A 27 3.22 -19.80 17.51
N ALA A 28 3.36 -20.82 18.35
CA ALA A 28 2.80 -22.15 18.10
C ALA A 28 1.26 -22.19 18.28
N GLU A 29 0.73 -21.44 19.24
CA GLU A 29 -0.72 -21.24 19.40
C GLU A 29 -1.32 -20.48 18.22
N ILE A 30 -0.69 -19.37 17.81
CA ILE A 30 -1.13 -18.58 16.65
C ILE A 30 -1.10 -19.42 15.36
N LYS A 31 -0.03 -20.20 15.15
CA LYS A 31 0.10 -21.18 14.05
C LYS A 31 -1.06 -22.18 14.03
N GLU A 32 -1.46 -22.71 15.19
CA GLU A 32 -2.55 -23.67 15.29
C GLU A 32 -3.93 -23.03 15.04
N GLN A 33 -4.18 -21.82 15.56
CA GLN A 33 -5.40 -21.06 15.25
C GLN A 33 -5.50 -20.75 13.74
N LEU A 34 -4.39 -20.37 13.10
CA LEU A 34 -4.32 -20.17 11.64
C LEU A 34 -4.53 -21.47 10.85
N ARG A 35 -4.05 -22.63 11.35
CA ARG A 35 -4.34 -23.95 10.75
C ARG A 35 -5.85 -24.24 10.76
N ILE A 36 -6.52 -23.98 11.88
CA ILE A 36 -7.97 -24.15 12.03
C ILE A 36 -8.74 -23.22 11.08
N ILE A 37 -8.31 -21.96 10.91
CA ILE A 37 -8.89 -21.02 9.94
C ILE A 37 -8.78 -21.58 8.51
N CYS A 38 -7.58 -22.02 8.11
CA CYS A 38 -7.36 -22.57 6.78
C CYS A 38 -8.24 -23.81 6.53
N GLU A 39 -8.23 -24.79 7.42
CA GLU A 39 -9.03 -26.02 7.26
C GLU A 39 -10.54 -25.75 7.25
N THR A 40 -11.01 -24.77 8.02
CA THR A 40 -12.42 -24.34 8.01
C THR A 40 -12.79 -23.65 6.69
N ALA A 41 -11.90 -22.82 6.13
CA ALA A 41 -12.11 -22.17 4.83
C ALA A 41 -11.98 -23.14 3.64
N ASP A 42 -11.13 -24.18 3.74
CA ASP A 42 -11.00 -25.23 2.73
C ASP A 42 -12.21 -26.18 2.67
N ALA A 43 -12.88 -26.39 3.80
CA ALA A 43 -14.07 -27.22 3.91
C ALA A 43 -15.36 -26.57 3.38
N GLN A 44 -15.35 -25.28 3.04
CA GLN A 44 -16.53 -24.52 2.59
C GLN A 44 -16.63 -24.46 1.06
N ASP A 45 -17.87 -24.53 0.56
CA ASP A 45 -18.14 -24.54 -0.88
C ASP A 45 -18.13 -23.11 -1.44
N SER A 46 -17.17 -22.82 -2.32
CA SER A 46 -16.54 -21.50 -2.43
C SER A 46 -17.27 -20.46 -3.29
N ASN A 47 -18.60 -20.58 -3.44
CA ASN A 47 -19.40 -19.80 -4.41
C ASN A 47 -20.41 -18.83 -3.77
N GLY A 48 -20.23 -18.49 -2.49
CA GLY A 48 -21.10 -17.55 -1.78
C GLY A 48 -20.73 -16.08 -2.03
N LEU A 49 -21.75 -15.20 -2.12
CA LEU A 49 -21.55 -13.75 -2.31
C LEU A 49 -20.68 -13.10 -1.21
N ALA A 50 -20.57 -13.76 -0.04
CA ALA A 50 -19.72 -13.34 1.07
C ALA A 50 -18.25 -13.25 0.70
N ASN A 51 -17.77 -14.11 -0.20
CA ASN A 51 -16.39 -14.08 -0.68
C ASN A 51 -16.07 -12.77 -1.41
N SER A 52 -17.07 -12.13 -2.02
CA SER A 52 -16.91 -10.84 -2.71
C SER A 52 -17.20 -9.63 -1.81
N LEU A 53 -17.59 -9.80 -0.54
CA LEU A 53 -17.97 -8.69 0.36
C LEU A 53 -16.88 -7.64 0.45
N ALA A 54 -15.62 -8.07 0.61
CA ALA A 54 -14.44 -7.21 0.70
C ALA A 54 -14.40 -6.11 -0.38
N SER A 55 -14.83 -6.45 -1.60
CA SER A 55 -14.78 -5.57 -2.78
C SER A 55 -15.56 -4.27 -2.61
N ILE A 56 -16.62 -4.23 -1.79
CA ILE A 56 -17.41 -3.01 -1.58
C ILE A 56 -16.61 -1.91 -0.89
N THR A 57 -15.63 -2.27 -0.05
CA THR A 57 -14.73 -1.31 0.62
C THR A 57 -13.79 -0.59 -0.37
N SER A 58 -13.63 -1.14 -1.59
CA SER A 58 -12.90 -0.50 -2.69
C SER A 58 -13.72 0.49 -3.52
N GLN A 59 -15.05 0.56 -3.31
CA GLN A 59 -15.93 1.44 -4.08
C GLN A 59 -15.76 2.92 -3.71
N HIS A 60 -16.27 3.81 -4.55
CA HIS A 60 -16.27 5.25 -4.29
C HIS A 60 -16.92 5.56 -2.92
N ARG A 61 -16.27 6.37 -2.08
CA ARG A 61 -16.63 6.54 -0.66
C ARG A 61 -18.11 6.88 -0.43
N THR A 62 -18.75 7.66 -1.29
CA THR A 62 -20.19 8.00 -1.20
C THR A 62 -21.13 6.83 -1.54
N VAL A 63 -20.67 5.85 -2.33
CA VAL A 63 -21.42 4.63 -2.65
C VAL A 63 -21.27 3.64 -1.50
N TRP A 64 -20.02 3.39 -1.08
CA TRP A 64 -19.72 2.55 0.08
C TRP A 64 -20.41 3.05 1.36
N ALA A 65 -20.39 4.36 1.64
CA ALA A 65 -21.06 4.92 2.81
C ALA A 65 -22.57 4.64 2.85
N LYS A 66 -23.25 4.54 1.70
CA LYS A 66 -24.67 4.13 1.63
C LYS A 66 -24.83 2.63 1.85
N GLN A 67 -23.98 1.82 1.22
CA GLN A 67 -23.97 0.36 1.36
C GLN A 67 -23.67 -0.08 2.80
N ARG A 68 -22.76 0.60 3.52
CA ARG A 68 -22.47 0.33 4.94
C ARG A 68 -23.68 0.56 5.84
N GLN A 69 -24.52 1.57 5.55
CA GLN A 69 -25.78 1.76 6.31
C GLN A 69 -26.72 0.58 6.11
N VAL A 70 -26.91 0.11 4.86
CA VAL A 70 -27.75 -1.07 4.56
C VAL A 70 -27.20 -2.34 5.21
N LEU A 71 -25.87 -2.50 5.29
CA LEU A 71 -25.30 -3.64 6.04
C LEU A 71 -25.63 -3.56 7.54
N LEU A 72 -25.55 -2.37 8.14
CA LEU A 72 -25.85 -2.15 9.57
C LEU A 72 -27.33 -2.34 9.94
N GLU A 73 -28.25 -2.45 8.99
CA GLU A 73 -29.66 -2.81 9.24
C GLU A 73 -29.80 -4.24 9.79
N SER A 74 -28.76 -5.09 9.69
CA SER A 74 -28.72 -6.42 10.29
C SER A 74 -27.73 -6.49 11.46
N GLU A 75 -28.24 -6.86 12.64
CA GLU A 75 -27.46 -7.02 13.89
C GLU A 75 -26.24 -7.95 13.72
N GLN A 76 -26.38 -9.03 12.94
CA GLN A 76 -25.31 -9.98 12.63
C GLN A 76 -24.19 -9.38 11.75
N ASN A 77 -24.57 -8.54 10.78
CA ASN A 77 -23.61 -7.77 9.99
C ASN A 77 -22.94 -6.68 10.84
N ALA A 78 -23.69 -6.05 11.76
CA ALA A 78 -23.17 -5.01 12.65
C ALA A 78 -22.12 -5.57 13.64
N GLU A 79 -22.39 -6.72 14.28
CA GLU A 79 -21.40 -7.43 15.10
C GLU A 79 -20.14 -7.77 14.28
N SER A 80 -20.32 -8.29 13.07
CA SER A 80 -19.22 -8.65 12.17
C SER A 80 -18.40 -7.44 11.71
N LEU A 81 -19.03 -6.28 11.48
CA LEU A 81 -18.36 -5.02 11.19
C LEU A 81 -17.60 -4.48 12.41
N GLU A 82 -18.20 -4.49 13.59
CA GLU A 82 -17.56 -4.03 14.83
C GLU A 82 -16.30 -4.84 15.13
N ILE A 83 -16.34 -6.16 14.95
CA ILE A 83 -15.17 -7.04 15.11
C ILE A 83 -14.05 -6.66 14.11
N ILE A 84 -14.37 -6.41 12.84
CA ILE A 84 -13.36 -5.97 11.86
C ILE A 84 -12.82 -4.58 12.21
N GLU A 85 -13.67 -3.64 12.60
CA GLU A 85 -13.31 -2.25 12.91
C GLU A 85 -12.45 -2.15 14.19
N THR A 86 -12.70 -2.99 15.20
CA THR A 86 -11.96 -3.03 16.48
C THR A 86 -10.71 -3.92 16.50
N ALA A 87 -10.58 -4.91 15.61
CA ALA A 87 -9.41 -5.81 15.55
C ALA A 87 -8.05 -5.07 15.45
N ILE A 88 -6.96 -5.66 15.93
CA ILE A 88 -5.62 -5.03 15.91
C ILE A 88 -5.12 -4.80 14.46
N THR A 89 -5.31 -5.78 13.58
CA THR A 89 -4.98 -5.73 12.15
C THR A 89 -5.81 -6.79 11.42
N VAL A 90 -5.97 -6.66 10.10
CA VAL A 90 -6.39 -7.78 9.25
C VAL A 90 -5.15 -8.51 8.74
N ILE A 91 -5.25 -9.84 8.59
CA ILE A 91 -4.25 -10.69 7.93
C ILE A 91 -4.95 -11.42 6.77
N SER A 92 -4.51 -11.14 5.54
CA SER A 92 -4.97 -11.79 4.32
C SER A 92 -4.03 -12.93 3.96
N LEU A 93 -4.52 -14.17 4.08
CA LEU A 93 -3.85 -15.36 3.57
C LEU A 93 -4.26 -15.56 2.11
N ASP A 94 -3.37 -15.27 1.16
CA ASP A 94 -3.67 -15.41 -0.27
C ASP A 94 -3.43 -16.84 -0.77
N THR A 95 -4.17 -17.27 -1.78
CA THR A 95 -4.06 -18.60 -2.40
C THR A 95 -3.10 -18.65 -3.59
N VAL A 96 -2.69 -17.49 -4.13
CA VAL A 96 -1.83 -17.34 -5.31
C VAL A 96 -0.48 -16.76 -4.91
N SER A 97 0.61 -17.31 -5.44
CA SER A 97 1.98 -16.82 -5.20
C SER A 97 2.47 -15.93 -6.35
N PRO A 98 2.96 -14.69 -6.09
CA PRO A 98 3.49 -13.82 -7.14
C PRO A 98 4.82 -14.34 -7.68
N GLN A 99 4.91 -14.43 -9.01
CA GLN A 99 6.08 -14.82 -9.76
C GLN A 99 7.16 -13.73 -9.69
N ASP A 100 6.79 -12.48 -9.97
CA ASP A 100 7.70 -11.32 -9.98
C ASP A 100 7.28 -10.19 -9.01
N LEU A 101 8.14 -9.17 -8.87
CA LEU A 101 7.90 -8.04 -7.96
C LEU A 101 6.76 -7.10 -8.39
N SER A 102 6.52 -6.98 -9.71
CA SER A 102 5.39 -6.21 -10.24
C SER A 102 4.08 -6.93 -10.04
N GLU A 103 4.05 -8.27 -10.07
CA GLU A 103 2.89 -9.06 -9.65
C GLU A 103 2.68 -8.98 -8.14
N GLN A 104 3.73 -9.11 -7.33
CA GLN A 104 3.67 -8.96 -5.87
C GLN A 104 3.09 -7.58 -5.48
N ALA A 105 3.55 -6.49 -6.11
CA ALA A 105 3.01 -5.16 -5.87
C ALA A 105 1.50 -5.06 -6.21
N LYS A 106 1.05 -5.63 -7.34
CA LYS A 106 -0.38 -5.65 -7.73
C LYS A 106 -1.22 -6.45 -6.73
N LEU A 107 -0.77 -7.66 -6.36
CA LEU A 107 -1.48 -8.54 -5.44
C LEU A 107 -1.55 -7.95 -4.03
N VAL A 108 -0.47 -7.34 -3.51
CA VAL A 108 -0.54 -6.64 -2.21
C VAL A 108 -1.53 -5.48 -2.29
N MET A 109 -1.36 -4.56 -3.25
CA MET A 109 -2.14 -3.32 -3.34
C MET A 109 -3.64 -3.50 -3.63
N MET A 110 -4.02 -4.52 -4.41
CA MET A 110 -5.41 -4.69 -4.90
C MET A 110 -5.96 -6.12 -4.77
N GLY A 111 -5.10 -7.13 -4.65
CA GLY A 111 -5.48 -8.54 -4.72
C GLY A 111 -6.31 -8.86 -5.96
N ASP A 112 -7.32 -9.69 -5.77
CA ASP A 112 -8.46 -9.94 -6.68
C ASP A 112 -9.72 -9.13 -6.30
N GLY A 113 -9.69 -8.42 -5.16
CA GLY A 113 -10.84 -7.72 -4.57
C GLY A 113 -11.67 -8.55 -3.57
N THR A 114 -11.39 -9.84 -3.38
CA THR A 114 -12.12 -10.76 -2.47
C THR A 114 -11.52 -10.81 -1.06
N ASN A 115 -10.21 -10.60 -0.93
CA ASN A 115 -9.46 -10.88 0.30
C ASN A 115 -8.79 -9.62 0.91
N ARG A 116 -9.43 -8.43 0.85
CA ARG A 116 -8.84 -7.14 1.28
C ARG A 116 -9.91 -6.21 1.89
N TRP A 117 -9.74 -5.81 3.15
CA TRP A 117 -10.64 -4.83 3.80
C TRP A 117 -10.01 -3.43 3.81
N TYR A 118 -10.32 -2.60 2.82
CA TYR A 118 -9.60 -1.34 2.56
C TYR A 118 -9.83 -0.23 3.60
N ASP A 119 -10.84 -0.35 4.46
CA ASP A 119 -11.03 0.56 5.60
C ASP A 119 -10.15 0.23 6.81
N LYS A 120 -9.44 -0.91 6.81
CA LYS A 120 -8.54 -1.23 7.92
C LYS A 120 -7.21 -0.48 7.78
N SER A 121 -6.82 0.22 8.83
CA SER A 121 -5.54 0.96 8.95
C SER A 121 -4.33 0.16 8.46
N MET A 122 -4.28 -1.14 8.76
CA MET A 122 -3.32 -2.09 8.22
C MET A 122 -4.02 -3.41 7.83
N THR A 123 -3.69 -3.92 6.64
CA THR A 123 -3.91 -5.29 6.20
C THR A 123 -2.57 -5.91 5.82
N ILE A 124 -2.12 -6.92 6.55
CA ILE A 124 -0.91 -7.69 6.22
C ILE A 124 -1.30 -8.78 5.21
N VAL A 125 -0.53 -8.93 4.14
CA VAL A 125 -0.76 -9.94 3.08
C VAL A 125 0.35 -10.98 3.14
N VAL A 126 -0.01 -12.27 3.18
CA VAL A 126 0.93 -13.40 3.19
C VAL A 126 0.60 -14.34 2.04
N PHE A 127 1.60 -14.67 1.23
CA PHE A 127 1.48 -15.55 0.06
C PHE A 127 1.94 -16.99 0.38
N PRO A 128 1.47 -18.02 -0.36
CA PRO A 128 1.83 -19.42 -0.09
C PRO A 128 3.32 -19.75 -0.19
N ASN A 129 4.10 -18.93 -0.90
CA ASN A 129 5.56 -19.05 -1.01
C ASN A 129 6.33 -18.30 0.10
N GLY A 130 5.65 -17.87 1.17
CA GLY A 130 6.26 -17.16 2.31
C GLY A 130 6.62 -15.70 2.03
N LYS A 131 6.40 -15.18 0.82
CA LYS A 131 6.48 -13.74 0.57
C LYS A 131 5.36 -13.03 1.34
N ALA A 132 5.64 -11.83 1.82
CA ALA A 132 4.66 -10.97 2.48
C ALA A 132 4.62 -9.55 1.89
N GLY A 133 3.66 -8.76 2.35
CA GLY A 133 3.55 -7.33 2.13
C GLY A 133 2.42 -6.75 2.99
N ALA A 134 2.09 -5.48 2.79
CA ALA A 134 0.96 -4.87 3.48
C ALA A 134 0.31 -3.77 2.63
N THR A 135 -0.99 -3.58 2.87
CA THR A 135 -1.78 -2.44 2.40
C THR A 135 -2.22 -1.62 3.61
N VAL A 136 -2.14 -0.30 3.49
CA VAL A 136 -2.24 0.66 4.59
C VAL A 136 -3.26 1.73 4.20
N GLU A 137 -4.19 2.04 5.10
CA GLU A 137 -5.09 3.18 4.93
C GLU A 137 -4.33 4.48 5.23
N HIS A 138 -4.28 5.40 4.27
CA HIS A 138 -3.36 6.53 4.26
C HIS A 138 -3.87 7.75 5.04
N SER A 139 -5.17 7.82 5.39
CA SER A 139 -5.67 8.88 6.28
C SER A 139 -5.18 8.72 7.72
N PHE A 140 -4.90 7.48 8.14
CA PHE A 140 -4.37 7.16 9.47
C PHE A 140 -2.87 7.49 9.63
N MET A 141 -2.03 7.20 8.63
CA MET A 141 -0.56 7.19 8.81
C MET A 141 0.25 7.35 7.51
N ASP A 142 1.33 8.13 7.58
CA ASP A 142 2.33 8.25 6.51
C ASP A 142 3.24 7.01 6.39
N ALA A 143 3.62 6.69 5.15
CA ALA A 143 4.40 5.50 4.80
C ALA A 143 5.74 5.36 5.54
N THR A 144 6.34 6.45 6.05
CA THR A 144 7.60 6.41 6.80
C THR A 144 7.44 5.79 8.19
N ILE A 145 6.33 6.09 8.88
CA ILE A 145 6.02 5.51 10.20
C ILE A 145 5.68 4.02 10.03
N PHE A 146 4.89 3.68 9.01
CA PHE A 146 4.62 2.30 8.66
C PHE A 146 5.90 1.51 8.35
N SER A 147 6.77 2.06 7.48
CA SER A 147 8.04 1.42 7.13
C SER A 147 8.91 1.16 8.37
N ARG A 148 8.88 2.06 9.35
CA ARG A 148 9.61 1.94 10.61
C ARG A 148 9.06 0.85 11.53
N ALA A 149 7.74 0.66 11.56
CA ALA A 149 7.10 -0.45 12.28
C ALA A 149 7.39 -1.79 11.59
N TRP A 150 7.37 -1.83 10.25
CA TRP A 150 7.70 -3.02 9.46
C TRP A 150 9.18 -3.43 9.62
N GLU A 151 10.11 -2.48 9.61
CA GLU A 151 11.50 -2.68 10.00
C GLU A 151 11.64 -3.27 11.41
N TYR A 152 10.88 -2.74 12.38
CA TYR A 152 10.94 -3.20 13.76
C TYR A 152 10.50 -4.67 13.87
N VAL A 153 9.38 -5.06 13.24
CA VAL A 153 8.92 -6.45 13.21
C VAL A 153 10.00 -7.37 12.63
N LEU A 154 10.44 -7.12 11.39
CA LEU A 154 11.43 -7.94 10.69
C LEU A 154 12.80 -8.02 11.40
N SER A 155 13.16 -7.00 12.20
CA SER A 155 14.40 -7.01 12.99
C SER A 155 14.28 -7.67 14.37
N HIS A 156 13.06 -7.98 14.82
CA HIS A 156 12.77 -8.69 16.07
C HIS A 156 12.12 -10.07 15.83
N GLU A 157 11.92 -10.49 14.57
CA GLU A 157 11.56 -11.86 14.22
C GLU A 157 12.64 -12.84 14.72
N GLN A 158 12.23 -13.74 15.61
CA GLN A 158 13.14 -14.69 16.24
C GLN A 158 13.49 -15.82 15.27
N TYR A 159 14.53 -15.62 14.47
CA TYR A 159 15.15 -16.66 13.65
C TYR A 159 16.41 -17.22 14.31
N LYS A 160 16.53 -18.55 14.33
CA LYS A 160 17.77 -19.26 14.69
C LYS A 160 18.26 -20.01 13.46
N ASN A 161 19.34 -19.52 12.84
CA ASN A 161 19.92 -20.07 11.61
C ASN A 161 18.92 -20.20 10.43
N GLY A 162 18.00 -19.25 10.28
CA GLY A 162 16.96 -19.28 9.24
C GLY A 162 15.81 -20.25 9.49
N GLN A 163 15.77 -20.88 10.67
CA GLN A 163 14.62 -21.64 11.16
C GLN A 163 13.93 -20.86 12.28
N VAL A 164 12.62 -21.05 12.43
CA VAL A 164 11.93 -20.66 13.66
C VAL A 164 12.48 -21.57 14.78
N PRO A 165 12.86 -21.04 15.96
CA PRO A 165 13.32 -21.85 17.09
C PRO A 165 12.34 -22.98 17.41
N PRO A 166 12.82 -24.21 17.69
CA PRO A 166 11.95 -25.35 17.94
C PRO A 166 11.00 -25.08 19.10
N GLU A 167 9.74 -25.46 18.90
CA GLU A 167 8.58 -24.98 19.65
C GLU A 167 8.64 -25.37 21.13
N GLN A 168 8.82 -24.38 22.02
CA GLN A 168 8.73 -24.55 23.48
C GLN A 168 7.35 -24.11 24.02
N CYS A 169 6.27 -24.71 23.50
CA CYS A 169 5.04 -24.83 24.29
C CYS A 169 5.22 -25.96 25.31
N ALA A 170 5.65 -25.62 26.52
CA ALA A 170 5.83 -26.59 27.61
C ALA A 170 4.51 -27.28 28.01
N TRP A 171 3.37 -26.66 27.69
CA TRP A 171 2.01 -27.14 27.84
C TRP A 171 1.09 -26.34 26.90
N TRP A 172 -0.14 -26.80 26.68
CA TRP A 172 -1.14 -26.11 25.86
C TRP A 172 -2.31 -25.67 26.73
N ARG A 173 -2.71 -24.40 26.63
CA ARG A 173 -3.95 -23.87 27.24
C ARG A 173 -5.16 -24.05 26.31
N LYS A 174 -6.36 -24.09 26.90
CA LYS A 174 -7.61 -24.28 26.16
C LYS A 174 -8.07 -22.96 25.55
N LEU A 175 -7.70 -22.73 24.29
CA LEU A 175 -8.13 -21.57 23.50
C LEU A 175 -9.58 -21.72 23.00
N ALA A 176 -10.25 -20.60 22.78
CA ALA A 176 -11.47 -20.55 21.98
C ALA A 176 -11.12 -20.72 20.49
N PRO A 177 -11.93 -21.42 19.68
CA PRO A 177 -11.69 -21.55 18.24
C PRO A 177 -12.03 -20.23 17.51
N PRO A 178 -11.43 -19.95 16.34
CA PRO A 178 -11.66 -18.70 15.61
C PRO A 178 -13.12 -18.57 15.14
N LYS A 179 -13.78 -17.46 15.46
CA LYS A 179 -15.18 -17.21 15.08
C LYS A 179 -15.23 -16.72 13.63
N GLN A 180 -15.84 -17.50 12.74
CA GLN A 180 -16.15 -17.04 11.38
C GLN A 180 -17.22 -15.94 11.43
N LEU A 181 -16.99 -14.85 10.69
CA LEU A 181 -17.95 -13.77 10.51
C LEU A 181 -19.02 -14.15 9.47
N GLN A 182 -20.27 -13.76 9.73
CA GLN A 182 -21.44 -14.21 8.99
C GLN A 182 -22.17 -13.01 8.39
N TRP A 183 -22.64 -13.14 7.15
CA TRP A 183 -23.05 -11.99 6.34
C TRP A 183 -24.37 -12.19 5.60
N ASN A 184 -25.29 -11.23 5.73
CA ASN A 184 -26.54 -11.14 4.99
C ASN A 184 -26.40 -10.13 3.83
N LEU A 185 -26.64 -10.58 2.59
CA LEU A 185 -26.07 -9.99 1.37
C LEU A 185 -27.08 -9.80 0.21
N ASN A 186 -28.37 -9.79 0.52
CA ASN A 186 -29.42 -9.65 -0.50
C ASN A 186 -29.33 -8.30 -1.23
N GLY A 187 -29.20 -8.35 -2.57
CA GLY A 187 -29.35 -7.18 -3.47
C GLY A 187 -28.07 -6.58 -4.08
N PHE A 188 -26.87 -7.12 -3.82
CA PHE A 188 -25.59 -6.44 -4.09
C PHE A 188 -24.94 -6.68 -5.47
N ALA A 189 -25.63 -7.26 -6.45
CA ALA A 189 -25.02 -7.84 -7.66
C ALA A 189 -24.64 -6.87 -8.82
N ALA A 190 -24.80 -5.54 -8.68
CA ALA A 190 -24.95 -4.65 -9.85
C ALA A 190 -24.03 -3.39 -9.90
N ALA A 191 -22.71 -3.56 -9.96
CA ALA A 191 -21.77 -2.51 -10.44
C ALA A 191 -20.32 -3.01 -10.68
N LEU A 192 -19.78 -2.86 -11.92
CA LEU A 192 -18.34 -2.67 -12.28
C LEU A 192 -18.09 -2.83 -13.81
N GLU A 193 -17.38 -1.90 -14.48
CA GLU A 193 -16.45 -2.11 -15.65
C GLU A 193 -15.99 -0.81 -16.38
N GLY A 194 -14.82 -0.86 -17.06
CA GLY A 194 -14.36 0.05 -18.17
C GLY A 194 -13.76 1.44 -17.83
N ALA A 195 -12.95 2.14 -18.67
CA ALA A 195 -12.19 1.82 -19.91
C ALA A 195 -11.05 2.87 -20.21
N LYS A 196 -10.45 2.93 -21.44
CA LYS A 196 -9.02 3.33 -21.74
C LYS A 196 -8.70 4.58 -22.65
N THR A 197 -7.38 4.93 -22.82
CA THR A 197 -6.61 5.87 -23.75
C THR A 197 -5.98 7.18 -23.15
N HIS A 198 -5.06 8.01 -23.76
CA HIS A 198 -3.78 7.82 -24.53
C HIS A 198 -2.78 9.07 -24.45
N ILE A 199 -1.49 8.95 -24.89
CA ILE A 199 -0.43 9.98 -25.28
C ILE A 199 0.86 10.28 -24.41
N GLN A 200 2.02 9.73 -24.85
CA GLN A 200 3.43 10.26 -25.06
C GLN A 200 4.36 10.92 -23.97
N LYS A 201 5.58 11.36 -24.39
CA LYS A 201 6.88 11.55 -23.64
C LYS A 201 7.54 12.95 -23.84
N THR A 202 8.63 13.26 -23.11
CA THR A 202 9.26 14.61 -23.02
C THR A 202 10.82 14.69 -22.93
N SER A 203 11.43 15.43 -23.87
CA SER A 203 12.45 16.48 -23.66
C SER A 203 13.73 16.27 -22.81
N MET A 204 14.58 15.30 -23.11
CA MET A 204 16.03 15.37 -22.74
C MET A 204 16.95 15.57 -23.96
N ASP A 205 16.38 15.48 -25.16
CA ASP A 205 17.05 15.15 -26.41
C ASP A 205 17.56 16.40 -27.17
N ARG A 206 18.04 17.41 -26.42
CA ARG A 206 18.58 18.68 -26.95
C ARG A 206 20.03 18.50 -27.40
N GLU A 207 20.26 18.40 -28.70
CA GLU A 207 21.61 18.28 -29.30
C GLU A 207 22.40 19.60 -29.31
N ASP A 208 21.71 20.74 -29.27
CA ASP A 208 22.23 22.10 -29.42
C ASP A 208 22.86 22.73 -28.15
N VAL A 209 23.25 21.92 -27.16
CA VAL A 209 23.81 22.37 -25.88
C VAL A 209 25.02 21.53 -25.51
N THR A 210 26.13 22.17 -25.09
CA THR A 210 27.40 21.49 -24.78
C THR A 210 27.32 20.58 -23.54
N PRO A 211 28.20 19.58 -23.40
CA PRO A 211 28.30 18.78 -22.18
C PRO A 211 28.53 19.63 -20.92
N GLU A 212 29.37 20.66 -21.01
CA GLU A 212 29.73 21.56 -19.90
C GLU A 212 28.52 22.39 -19.43
N GLU A 213 27.71 22.88 -20.37
CA GLU A 213 26.44 23.56 -20.08
C GLU A 213 25.40 22.60 -19.51
N LYS A 214 25.26 21.40 -20.07
CA LYS A 214 24.38 20.34 -19.54
C LYS A 214 24.74 20.00 -18.08
N VAL A 215 26.04 19.91 -17.76
CA VAL A 215 26.55 19.74 -16.39
C VAL A 215 26.23 20.94 -15.49
N SER A 216 26.39 22.16 -16.00
CA SER A 216 26.10 23.41 -15.25
C SER A 216 24.61 23.51 -14.91
N LEU A 217 23.73 23.17 -15.86
CA LEU A 217 22.27 23.13 -15.68
C LEU A 217 21.85 22.01 -14.71
N LEU A 218 22.42 20.81 -14.84
CA LEU A 218 22.17 19.69 -13.92
C LEU A 218 22.53 20.06 -12.47
N LYS A 219 23.70 20.68 -12.24
CA LYS A 219 24.10 21.16 -10.91
C LYS A 219 23.12 22.20 -10.35
N LYS A 220 22.68 23.16 -11.17
CA LYS A 220 21.69 24.19 -10.76
C LYS A 220 20.34 23.57 -10.38
N ALA A 221 19.88 22.58 -11.14
CA ALA A 221 18.63 21.86 -10.84
C ALA A 221 18.72 21.07 -9.52
N ILE A 222 19.83 20.36 -9.29
CA ILE A 222 20.08 19.62 -8.03
C ILE A 222 20.12 20.57 -6.82
N GLN A 223 20.76 21.74 -6.96
CA GLN A 223 20.82 22.75 -5.91
C GLN A 223 19.42 23.28 -5.59
N TYR A 224 18.66 23.74 -6.59
CA TYR A 224 17.30 24.24 -6.40
C TYR A 224 16.37 23.19 -5.75
N GLN A 225 16.43 21.93 -6.20
CA GLN A 225 15.66 20.83 -5.60
C GLN A 225 16.05 20.59 -4.14
N THR A 226 17.33 20.75 -3.79
CA THR A 226 17.83 20.61 -2.42
C THR A 226 17.33 21.75 -1.53
N ASP A 227 17.38 22.99 -2.01
CA ASP A 227 16.93 24.17 -1.29
C ASP A 227 15.41 24.16 -1.07
N TYR A 228 14.62 23.83 -2.10
CA TYR A 228 13.17 23.73 -1.99
C TYR A 228 12.73 22.60 -1.05
N LYS A 229 13.42 21.44 -1.08
CA LYS A 229 13.25 20.35 -0.09
C LYS A 229 13.50 20.85 1.33
N VAL A 230 14.59 21.57 1.57
CA VAL A 230 14.92 22.13 2.89
C VAL A 230 13.91 23.21 3.32
N ALA A 231 13.38 24.01 2.39
CA ALA A 231 12.28 24.93 2.68
C ALA A 231 11.01 24.18 3.12
N ALA A 232 10.57 23.20 2.33
CA ALA A 232 9.36 22.41 2.58
C ALA A 232 9.39 21.64 3.90
N VAL A 233 10.51 20.96 4.21
CA VAL A 233 10.69 20.23 5.49
C VAL A 233 10.63 21.16 6.71
N ASN A 234 11.07 22.41 6.56
CA ASN A 234 10.97 23.45 7.60
C ASN A 234 9.64 24.24 7.54
N GLY A 235 8.57 23.66 6.98
CA GLY A 235 7.24 24.28 6.93
C GLY A 235 7.10 25.47 5.98
N ARG A 236 8.12 25.79 5.18
CA ARG A 236 8.14 26.94 4.24
C ARG A 236 7.74 26.56 2.81
N GLY A 237 7.04 25.42 2.64
CA GLY A 237 6.40 25.04 1.38
C GLY A 237 5.09 25.80 1.16
N VAL A 238 4.76 26.11 -0.10
CA VAL A 238 3.65 27.02 -0.43
C VAL A 238 2.27 26.34 -0.37
N ASP A 239 2.20 25.05 -0.66
CA ASP A 239 0.97 24.29 -0.96
C ASP A 239 0.01 24.23 0.23
N ARG A 240 0.53 23.90 1.42
CA ARG A 240 -0.28 23.81 2.65
C ARG A 240 -0.72 25.18 3.16
N HIS A 241 0.07 26.22 2.93
CA HIS A 241 -0.29 27.60 3.27
C HIS A 241 -1.42 28.10 2.36
N LEU A 242 -1.33 27.89 1.05
CA LEU A 242 -2.40 28.24 0.11
C LEU A 242 -3.69 27.45 0.36
N LEU A 243 -3.58 26.16 0.72
CA LEU A 243 -4.72 25.34 1.14
C LEU A 243 -5.37 25.89 2.41
N GLY A 244 -4.58 26.29 3.41
CA GLY A 244 -5.09 26.93 4.63
C GLY A 244 -5.84 28.23 4.36
N LEU A 245 -5.29 29.10 3.52
CA LEU A 245 -5.95 30.35 3.09
C LEU A 245 -7.24 30.10 2.29
N TYR A 246 -7.25 29.07 1.43
CA TYR A 246 -8.43 28.64 0.68
C TYR A 246 -9.55 28.18 1.62
N LEU A 247 -9.25 27.28 2.57
CA LEU A 247 -10.22 26.74 3.52
C LEU A 247 -10.73 27.80 4.49
N ALA A 248 -9.85 28.64 5.04
CA ALA A 248 -10.25 29.73 5.94
C ALA A 248 -11.18 30.74 5.26
N ALA A 249 -10.94 31.06 3.97
CA ALA A 249 -11.83 31.93 3.21
C ALA A 249 -13.23 31.30 3.02
N GLN A 250 -13.32 29.98 2.80
CA GLN A 250 -14.61 29.30 2.70
C GLN A 250 -15.35 29.24 4.05
N ASP A 251 -14.65 28.89 5.13
CA ASP A 251 -15.20 28.74 6.48
C ASP A 251 -15.75 30.07 7.03
N MET A 252 -15.01 31.16 6.80
CA MET A 252 -15.45 32.53 7.16
C MET A 252 -16.48 33.13 6.18
N GLY A 253 -16.92 32.39 5.17
CA GLY A 253 -17.90 32.85 4.17
C GLY A 253 -17.40 33.96 3.24
N TYR A 254 -16.09 34.17 3.13
CA TYR A 254 -15.51 35.19 2.25
C TYR A 254 -15.49 34.75 0.78
N PRO A 255 -15.61 35.70 -0.17
CA PRO A 255 -15.43 35.39 -1.58
C PRO A 255 -13.99 34.95 -1.86
N LEU A 256 -13.82 33.75 -2.45
CA LEU A 256 -12.51 33.20 -2.78
C LEU A 256 -11.70 34.14 -3.68
N PRO A 257 -10.47 34.54 -3.29
CA PRO A 257 -9.57 35.34 -4.13
C PRO A 257 -9.40 34.78 -5.53
N GLN A 258 -9.34 35.67 -6.53
CA GLN A 258 -9.28 35.32 -7.97
C GLN A 258 -8.16 34.31 -8.30
N PHE A 259 -7.06 34.35 -7.55
CA PHE A 259 -5.97 33.37 -7.61
C PHE A 259 -6.47 31.91 -7.61
N PHE A 260 -7.36 31.54 -6.69
CA PHE A 260 -7.91 30.18 -6.59
C PHE A 260 -8.87 29.82 -7.74
N ASN A 261 -9.26 30.81 -8.55
CA ASN A 261 -10.04 30.59 -9.76
C ASN A 261 -9.20 30.46 -11.03
N THR A 262 -7.89 30.74 -10.97
CA THR A 262 -6.99 30.65 -12.12
C THR A 262 -6.87 29.23 -12.68
N LYS A 263 -6.48 29.12 -13.97
CA LYS A 263 -6.09 27.85 -14.58
C LYS A 263 -4.94 27.19 -13.82
N ALA A 264 -3.98 27.98 -13.31
CA ALA A 264 -2.80 27.47 -12.61
C ALA A 264 -3.14 26.69 -11.33
N TRP A 265 -3.95 27.26 -10.43
CA TRP A 265 -4.43 26.57 -9.21
C TRP A 265 -5.28 25.32 -9.52
N LYS A 266 -5.96 25.33 -10.68
CA LYS A 266 -6.80 24.22 -11.16
C LYS A 266 -6.01 23.14 -11.91
N MET A 267 -4.70 23.30 -12.13
CA MET A 267 -3.86 22.21 -12.62
C MET A 267 -3.69 21.13 -11.54
N ARG A 268 -3.29 19.93 -11.97
CA ARG A 268 -3.08 18.75 -11.13
C ARG A 268 -1.83 18.02 -11.58
N ASP A 269 -1.09 17.49 -10.63
CA ASP A 269 0.21 16.88 -10.88
C ASP A 269 0.07 15.58 -11.65
N LYS A 270 0.58 15.55 -12.89
CA LYS A 270 0.66 14.33 -13.71
C LYS A 270 1.81 13.40 -13.29
N LEU A 271 2.64 13.82 -12.34
CA LEU A 271 3.69 13.01 -11.74
C LEU A 271 3.63 13.21 -10.22
N SER A 272 3.16 12.20 -9.50
CA SER A 272 3.26 12.13 -8.05
C SER A 272 4.46 11.26 -7.68
N THR A 273 5.29 11.71 -6.74
CA THR A 273 6.49 10.97 -6.31
C THR A 273 6.61 10.94 -4.80
N SER A 274 7.18 9.88 -4.25
CA SER A 274 7.53 9.83 -2.82
C SER A 274 8.76 8.97 -2.58
N GLN A 275 9.48 9.28 -1.51
CA GLN A 275 10.63 8.52 -1.01
C GLN A 275 10.33 8.04 0.41
N ALA A 276 10.45 6.74 0.64
CA ALA A 276 10.53 6.19 1.99
C ALA A 276 11.92 5.52 2.11
N PRO A 277 12.87 6.12 2.85
CA PRO A 277 14.15 5.47 3.10
C PRO A 277 13.94 4.35 4.14
N ALA A 278 14.53 3.18 3.88
CA ALA A 278 14.61 2.10 4.87
C ALA A 278 16.02 2.01 5.46
N LYS A 279 16.12 1.72 6.75
CA LYS A 279 17.38 1.52 7.49
C LYS A 279 17.80 0.06 7.47
N PHE A 280 18.36 -0.37 6.35
CA PHE A 280 19.03 -1.67 6.25
C PHE A 280 20.19 -1.74 7.25
N THR A 281 20.11 -2.68 8.20
CA THR A 281 21.27 -3.06 9.01
C THR A 281 22.20 -3.95 8.18
N ARG A 282 23.47 -4.09 8.58
CA ARG A 282 24.50 -4.83 7.81
C ARG A 282 24.20 -6.33 7.61
N GLU A 283 23.20 -6.87 8.27
CA GLU A 283 22.83 -8.28 8.24
C GLU A 283 21.76 -8.59 7.16
N TRP A 284 21.08 -7.57 6.65
CA TRP A 284 19.97 -7.70 5.71
C TRP A 284 20.47 -7.84 4.27
N LYS A 285 19.89 -8.78 3.52
CA LYS A 285 20.21 -9.04 2.11
C LYS A 285 19.02 -8.70 1.21
N LEU A 286 19.26 -8.53 -0.09
CA LEU A 286 18.20 -8.25 -1.09
C LEU A 286 17.08 -9.30 -1.14
N GLN A 287 17.34 -10.52 -0.67
CA GLN A 287 16.35 -11.60 -0.58
C GLN A 287 15.48 -11.55 0.69
N THR A 288 15.89 -10.78 1.71
CA THR A 288 15.23 -10.71 3.04
C THR A 288 14.75 -9.30 3.41
N CYS A 289 15.01 -8.30 2.58
CA CYS A 289 14.70 -6.91 2.86
C CYS A 289 13.41 -6.45 2.16
N THR A 290 12.80 -5.37 2.65
CA THR A 290 11.74 -4.70 1.87
C THR A 290 12.32 -4.18 0.55
N VAL A 291 11.58 -4.39 -0.54
CA VAL A 291 11.91 -3.90 -1.87
C VAL A 291 11.25 -2.54 -2.17
N GLY A 292 10.63 -1.91 -1.18
CA GLY A 292 9.89 -0.65 -1.31
C GLY A 292 8.37 -0.81 -1.22
N TYR A 293 7.66 0.17 -1.76
CA TYR A 293 6.21 0.35 -1.64
C TYR A 293 5.69 1.04 -2.91
N GLY A 294 4.39 0.95 -3.19
CA GLY A 294 3.75 1.55 -4.37
C GLY A 294 2.43 2.25 -4.02
N PHE A 295 2.01 3.22 -4.84
CA PHE A 295 0.73 3.92 -4.69
C PHE A 295 0.13 4.32 -6.04
N GLY A 296 -1.20 4.40 -6.14
CA GLY A 296 -1.90 4.68 -7.40
C GLY A 296 -1.72 6.14 -7.91
N PRO A 297 -1.88 6.40 -9.22
CA PRO A 297 -1.85 7.77 -9.76
C PRO A 297 -2.93 8.70 -9.20
N SER A 298 -2.50 9.85 -8.68
CA SER A 298 -3.36 10.96 -8.24
C SER A 298 -4.16 11.58 -9.40
N HIS A 299 -3.59 11.61 -10.61
CA HIS A 299 -4.23 12.05 -11.83
C HIS A 299 -4.60 10.86 -12.73
N MET A 300 -5.69 10.97 -13.52
CA MET A 300 -6.12 9.87 -14.41
C MET A 300 -5.10 9.58 -15.51
N GLU A 301 -4.48 10.64 -16.05
CA GLU A 301 -3.37 10.59 -17.01
C GLU A 301 -2.01 10.74 -16.31
N GLY A 302 -1.91 10.27 -15.06
CA GLY A 302 -0.74 10.48 -14.20
C GLY A 302 0.15 9.25 -14.01
N TYR A 303 1.42 9.50 -13.70
CA TYR A 303 2.34 8.54 -13.11
C TYR A 303 2.38 8.71 -11.59
N SER A 304 2.47 7.60 -10.87
CA SER A 304 3.01 7.57 -9.51
C SER A 304 4.35 6.86 -9.52
N VAL A 305 5.37 7.48 -8.93
CA VAL A 305 6.75 6.94 -8.85
C VAL A 305 7.23 6.98 -7.41
N SER A 306 7.11 5.85 -6.72
CA SER A 306 7.71 5.63 -5.41
C SER A 306 9.14 5.14 -5.59
N TYR A 307 10.08 5.58 -4.76
CA TYR A 307 11.46 5.07 -4.82
C TYR A 307 12.09 4.88 -3.45
N MET A 308 13.04 3.95 -3.40
CA MET A 308 13.80 3.57 -2.21
C MET A 308 15.26 3.35 -2.60
N VAL A 309 16.18 4.00 -1.90
CA VAL A 309 17.62 3.73 -1.98
C VAL A 309 17.92 2.58 -1.04
N ILE A 310 18.63 1.56 -1.52
CA ILE A 310 18.88 0.28 -0.83
C ILE A 310 20.38 0.05 -0.75
N GLY A 311 20.94 0.13 0.46
CA GLY A 311 22.39 0.17 0.64
C GLY A 311 23.00 1.42 0.00
N GLU A 312 24.16 1.27 -0.64
CA GLU A 312 24.90 2.35 -1.30
C GLU A 312 24.78 2.29 -2.84
N ASP A 313 24.57 1.09 -3.41
CA ASP A 313 24.66 0.85 -4.86
C ASP A 313 23.32 0.70 -5.62
N LEU A 314 22.18 0.59 -4.91
CA LEU A 314 20.89 0.28 -5.53
C LEU A 314 19.81 1.35 -5.26
N VAL A 315 19.01 1.64 -6.29
CA VAL A 315 17.74 2.38 -6.15
C VAL A 315 16.64 1.55 -6.81
N ASN A 316 15.59 1.22 -6.08
CA ASN A 316 14.40 0.57 -6.63
C ASN A 316 13.27 1.58 -6.85
N PHE A 317 12.48 1.36 -7.91
CA PHE A 317 11.39 2.23 -8.35
C PHE A 317 10.10 1.44 -8.54
N HIS A 318 9.05 1.83 -7.82
CA HIS A 318 7.68 1.33 -8.03
C HIS A 318 6.92 2.35 -8.87
N ILE A 319 6.61 1.97 -10.11
CA ILE A 319 6.00 2.87 -11.10
C ILE A 319 4.59 2.39 -11.38
N CYS A 320 3.59 3.11 -10.85
CA CYS A 320 2.19 2.82 -11.09
C CYS A 320 1.64 3.75 -12.16
N THR A 321 0.94 3.17 -13.14
CA THR A 321 0.08 3.91 -14.08
C THR A 321 -1.29 3.27 -14.13
N ARG A 322 -2.31 4.01 -14.54
CA ARG A 322 -3.62 3.41 -14.77
C ARG A 322 -3.51 2.56 -16.03
N LYS A 323 -3.68 1.22 -15.92
CA LYS A 323 -3.78 0.26 -17.05
C LYS A 323 -4.64 0.77 -18.21
N HIS A 324 -5.59 1.65 -17.89
CA HIS A 324 -6.49 2.25 -18.85
C HIS A 324 -5.89 3.45 -19.59
N CYS A 325 -5.16 4.37 -18.95
CA CYS A 325 -4.61 5.52 -19.66
C CYS A 325 -3.34 5.14 -20.42
N THR A 326 -3.42 5.05 -21.75
CA THR A 326 -2.25 4.72 -22.59
C THR A 326 -1.35 5.92 -22.90
N ALA A 327 -1.51 7.05 -22.18
CA ALA A 327 -0.45 8.06 -22.03
C ALA A 327 0.65 7.52 -21.12
N THR A 328 0.22 6.79 -20.09
CA THR A 328 1.04 6.43 -18.95
C THR A 328 1.35 4.94 -18.97
N MET A 329 2.59 4.58 -19.28
CA MET A 329 3.04 3.19 -19.38
C MET A 329 4.26 2.98 -18.49
N SER A 330 4.09 2.27 -17.37
CA SER A 330 5.13 2.07 -16.35
C SER A 330 6.48 1.64 -16.92
N GLU A 331 6.48 0.68 -17.85
CA GLU A 331 7.69 0.17 -18.51
C GLU A 331 8.44 1.26 -19.30
N LYS A 332 7.72 2.09 -20.07
CA LYS A 332 8.32 3.20 -20.84
C LYS A 332 8.87 4.31 -19.95
N MET A 333 8.32 4.47 -18.75
CA MET A 333 8.78 5.40 -17.72
C MET A 333 9.98 4.82 -16.96
N GLY A 334 9.96 3.55 -16.57
CA GLY A 334 11.11 2.86 -15.96
C GLY A 334 12.31 2.81 -16.90
N ALA A 335 12.08 2.53 -18.18
CA ALA A 335 13.12 2.64 -19.20
C ALA A 335 13.64 4.08 -19.38
N ALA A 336 12.77 5.10 -19.28
CA ALA A 336 13.18 6.51 -19.33
C ALA A 336 14.01 6.92 -18.11
N ILE A 337 13.60 6.51 -16.90
CA ILE A 337 14.34 6.76 -15.66
C ILE A 337 15.70 6.07 -15.70
N LYS A 338 15.76 4.80 -16.11
CA LYS A 338 17.02 4.06 -16.28
C LYS A 338 17.93 4.74 -17.30
N GLN A 339 17.39 5.17 -18.44
CA GLN A 339 18.17 5.88 -19.47
C GLN A 339 18.70 7.21 -18.90
N ALA A 340 17.83 8.06 -18.35
CA ALA A 340 18.24 9.34 -17.78
C ALA A 340 19.27 9.21 -16.64
N MET A 341 19.19 8.15 -15.81
CA MET A 341 20.21 7.84 -14.81
C MET A 341 21.55 7.45 -15.45
N THR A 342 21.53 6.66 -16.53
CA THR A 342 22.73 6.32 -17.31
C THR A 342 23.31 7.56 -18.00
N ASP A 343 22.48 8.41 -18.59
CA ASP A 343 22.90 9.64 -19.28
C ASP A 343 23.51 10.65 -18.29
N MET A 344 22.86 10.87 -17.14
CA MET A 344 23.40 11.69 -16.05
C MET A 344 24.70 11.11 -15.49
N LYS A 345 24.83 9.79 -15.40
CA LYS A 345 26.09 9.14 -14.99
C LYS A 345 27.20 9.41 -16.01
N ALA A 346 26.97 9.12 -17.29
CA ALA A 346 27.95 9.34 -18.36
C ALA A 346 28.36 10.83 -18.49
N LEU A 347 27.39 11.75 -18.39
CA LEU A 347 27.62 13.20 -18.35
C LEU A 347 28.40 13.66 -17.10
N MET A 348 28.38 12.86 -16.03
CA MET A 348 29.12 13.16 -14.80
C MET A 348 30.52 12.55 -14.78
N GLU A 349 30.72 11.39 -15.41
CA GLU A 349 32.00 10.66 -15.53
C GLU A 349 32.86 11.13 -16.72
N GLY A 350 32.28 11.62 -17.81
CA GLY A 350 33.00 12.13 -18.98
C GLY A 350 33.54 13.56 -18.80
N LYS A 351 34.43 13.76 -17.83
CA LYS A 351 35.04 15.06 -17.45
C LYS A 351 36.50 14.96 -17.08
#